data_AF-A0A2I0AF79-F1
#
_entry.id   AF-A0A2I0AF79-F1
#
_cell.length_a   1.000
_cell.length_b   1.000
_cell.length_c   1.000
_cell.angle_alpha   90.00
_cell.angle_beta   90.00
_cell.angle_gamma   90.00
#
_symmetry.space_group_name_H-M   'P 1'
#
loop_
_entity.id
_entity.type
_entity.pdbx_description
1 polymer ?
#
loop_
_entity_poly.entity_id
_entity_poly.type
_entity_poly.pdbx_seq_one_letter_code
_entity_poly.pdbx_strand_id
1 'polypeptide(L)'
;MVAIGAPYAGAVTGSCSRSSSRKLPVRLGISCIGWDPEGILGPPKGGHIARLELRRRLGKDAEAREEFNRQIREESERRRSRREARVAPETNEGLVEYFLDTEARDIEFEIAKLRPRLNKDFFDHIQLELGNLRFAISRTEEMDDRLLELEAMQKVLLEGTEAYDKMEGDLVSTKLRLMKILQSKDRNSTLLEMVERNELSRSVLVLLDENIANALKNDQKEAAAFMESIRASILKYITI
;
A
#
# COMPACT_ATOMS: atom_id res chain seq x y z
N MET A 1 25.50 -1.52 76.87
CA MET A 1 25.03 -0.11 76.92
C MET A 1 23.92 0.02 75.89
N VAL A 2 22.64 -0.12 76.25
CA VAL A 2 21.72 0.93 76.78
C VAL A 2 21.56 2.06 75.74
N ALA A 3 20.40 2.54 75.29
CA ALA A 3 18.97 2.19 75.32
C ALA A 3 18.24 3.26 74.46
N ILE A 4 17.10 2.91 73.86
CA ILE A 4 15.79 3.64 73.84
C ILE A 4 15.85 5.18 73.64
N GLY A 5 15.14 5.84 72.73
CA GLY A 5 13.79 5.66 72.16
C GLY A 5 13.23 7.07 71.86
N ALA A 6 12.26 7.17 70.95
CA ALA A 6 11.51 8.41 70.64
C ALA A 6 10.72 8.93 71.87
N PRO A 7 10.22 10.19 71.89
CA PRO A 7 8.88 10.43 71.32
C PRO A 7 8.48 11.88 70.90
N TYR A 8 7.41 11.93 70.10
CA TYR A 8 6.21 12.82 70.09
C TYR A 8 6.24 14.36 70.25
N ALA A 9 5.61 14.99 69.25
CA ALA A 9 4.50 15.96 69.29
C ALA A 9 4.66 17.39 69.83
N GLY A 10 4.18 18.35 69.02
CA GLY A 10 3.84 19.71 69.42
C GLY A 10 3.35 20.55 68.24
N ALA A 11 2.03 20.58 68.02
CA ALA A 11 1.36 21.45 67.06
C ALA A 11 0.91 22.75 67.73
N VAL A 12 1.09 23.92 67.09
CA VAL A 12 0.30 25.13 67.38
C VAL A 12 0.12 25.98 66.10
N THR A 13 -1.09 25.91 65.56
CA THR A 13 -1.98 26.95 65.01
C THR A 13 -1.39 28.23 64.38
N GLY A 14 -1.60 28.38 63.08
CA GLY A 14 -1.78 29.68 62.41
C GLY A 14 -3.26 29.90 62.10
N SER A 15 -3.87 30.90 62.73
CA SER A 15 -5.28 31.25 62.65
C SER A 15 -5.66 32.05 61.39
N CYS A 16 -6.83 31.70 60.86
CA CYS A 16 -7.77 32.39 59.97
C CYS A 16 -7.52 33.86 59.57
N SER A 17 -7.73 34.14 58.28
CA SER A 17 -8.80 35.05 57.85
C SER A 17 -9.26 34.77 56.42
N ARG A 18 -10.51 34.33 56.29
CA ARG A 18 -11.28 34.24 55.04
C ARG A 18 -11.60 35.64 54.54
N SER A 19 -11.39 35.88 53.24
CA SER A 19 -12.24 36.80 52.48
C SER A 19 -12.87 36.03 51.31
N SER A 20 -14.17 35.80 51.46
CA SER A 20 -15.06 35.22 50.47
C SER A 20 -15.25 36.19 49.30
N SER A 21 -14.93 35.76 48.08
CA SER A 21 -15.62 36.27 46.89
C SER A 21 -15.79 35.15 45.87
N ARG A 22 -16.73 34.25 46.14
CA ARG A 22 -17.25 33.37 45.08
C ARG A 22 -18.05 34.22 44.11
N LYS A 23 -17.44 34.66 43.02
CA LYS A 23 -18.21 35.11 41.85
C LYS A 23 -18.92 33.88 41.28
N LEU A 24 -20.24 33.84 41.41
CA LEU A 24 -21.08 32.84 40.75
C LEU A 24 -20.87 32.95 39.23
N PRO A 25 -20.63 31.85 38.50
CA PRO A 25 -20.69 31.89 37.05
C PRO A 25 -22.14 32.17 36.66
N VAL A 26 -22.37 33.32 36.02
CA VAL A 26 -23.62 33.60 35.31
C VAL A 26 -23.72 32.54 34.22
N ARG A 27 -24.48 31.47 34.49
CA ARG A 27 -24.96 30.60 33.43
C ARG A 27 -25.91 31.47 32.62
N LEU A 28 -25.48 31.93 31.45
CA LEU A 28 -26.39 32.31 30.39
C LEU A 28 -27.15 31.04 30.01
N GLY A 29 -28.21 30.75 30.77
CA GLY A 29 -29.17 29.72 30.45
C GLY A 29 -29.76 30.08 29.10
N ILE A 30 -29.69 29.16 28.15
CA ILE A 30 -30.41 29.26 26.89
C ILE A 30 -31.88 29.47 27.26
N SER A 31 -32.39 30.69 27.11
CA SER A 31 -33.81 30.96 27.29
C SER A 31 -34.53 30.25 26.15
N CYS A 32 -35.33 29.25 26.46
CA CYS A 32 -36.30 28.70 25.54
C CYS A 32 -37.24 29.87 25.16
N ILE A 33 -37.03 30.48 24.00
CA ILE A 33 -37.98 31.45 23.43
C ILE A 33 -39.17 30.60 22.99
N GLY A 34 -40.06 30.27 23.93
CA GLY A 34 -41.24 29.46 23.71
C GLY A 34 -42.38 30.21 23.01
N TRP A 35 -42.09 31.39 22.44
CA TRP A 35 -43.07 32.22 21.77
C TRP A 35 -42.61 32.49 20.33
N ASP A 36 -43.13 31.67 19.41
CA ASP A 36 -43.03 31.84 17.96
C ASP A 36 -44.46 31.81 17.39
N PRO A 37 -45.20 32.93 17.45
CA PRO A 37 -46.62 32.99 17.05
C PRO A 37 -46.83 32.81 15.54
N GLU A 38 -45.79 33.07 14.74
CA GLU A 38 -45.80 33.00 13.27
C GLU A 38 -45.18 31.70 12.73
N GLY A 39 -44.65 30.83 13.60
CA GLY A 39 -44.09 29.52 13.26
C GLY A 39 -42.85 29.57 12.36
N ILE A 40 -42.11 30.68 12.36
CA ILE A 40 -41.00 30.96 11.44
C ILE A 40 -39.77 30.06 11.76
N LEU A 41 -39.60 29.68 13.03
CA LEU A 41 -38.39 29.00 13.51
C LEU A 41 -38.48 27.46 13.42
N GLY A 42 -39.69 26.91 13.25
CA GLY A 42 -39.94 25.47 13.18
C GLY A 42 -39.63 24.71 14.48
N PRO A 43 -39.98 23.42 14.57
CA PRO A 43 -39.72 22.64 15.77
C PRO A 43 -38.21 22.46 16.02
N PRO A 44 -37.75 22.48 17.28
CA PRO A 44 -36.34 22.30 17.61
C PRO A 44 -35.84 20.96 17.08
N LYS A 45 -34.80 21.00 16.23
CA LYS A 45 -34.17 19.79 15.70
C LYS A 45 -33.19 19.21 16.74
N GLY A 46 -33.39 17.95 17.12
CA GLY A 46 -32.48 17.23 18.02
C GLY A 46 -31.21 16.74 17.32
N GLY A 47 -30.27 16.18 18.10
CA GLY A 47 -29.11 15.45 17.55
C GLY A 47 -27.91 16.29 17.08
N HIS A 48 -27.90 17.60 17.34
CA HIS A 48 -26.76 18.47 16.99
C HIS A 48 -25.46 18.04 17.69
N ILE A 49 -25.53 17.63 18.96
CA ILE A 49 -24.37 17.13 19.73
C ILE A 49 -23.84 15.83 19.10
N ALA A 50 -24.72 14.86 18.85
CA ALA A 50 -24.35 13.59 18.23
C ALA A 50 -23.71 13.80 16.83
N ARG A 51 -24.22 14.76 16.03
CA ARG A 51 -23.65 15.09 14.72
C ARG A 51 -22.26 15.72 14.83
N LEU A 52 -22.03 16.59 15.81
CA LEU A 52 -20.71 17.18 16.07
C LEU A 52 -19.72 16.15 16.60
N GLU A 53 -20.15 15.26 17.48
CA GLU A 53 -19.32 14.15 17.98
C GLU A 53 -18.95 13.18 16.86
N LEU A 54 -19.91 12.81 16.01
CA LEU A 54 -19.66 11.99 14.83
C LEU A 54 -18.67 12.66 13.88
N ARG A 55 -18.84 13.95 13.59
CA ARG A 55 -17.90 14.73 12.75
C ARG A 55 -16.50 14.77 13.37
N ARG A 56 -16.39 14.93 14.68
CA ARG A 56 -15.10 14.93 15.40
C ARG A 56 -14.43 13.56 15.38
N ARG A 57 -15.19 12.46 15.52
CA ARG A 57 -14.66 11.09 15.38
C ARG A 57 -14.17 10.82 13.97
N LEU A 58 -14.97 11.14 12.96
CA LEU A 58 -14.58 11.00 11.56
C LEU A 58 -13.34 11.85 11.20
N GLY A 59 -13.21 13.05 11.79
CA GLY A 59 -12.01 13.88 11.64
C GLY A 59 -10.76 13.22 12.25
N LYS A 60 -10.86 12.70 13.48
CA LYS A 60 -9.76 11.95 14.11
C LYS A 60 -9.41 10.67 13.35
N ASP A 61 -10.41 9.97 12.82
CA ASP A 61 -10.19 8.78 12.00
C ASP A 61 -9.54 9.14 10.66
N ALA A 62 -9.87 10.30 10.09
CA ALA A 62 -9.22 10.81 8.87
C ALA A 62 -7.75 11.17 9.14
N GLU A 63 -7.47 11.91 10.21
CA GLU A 63 -6.11 12.23 10.64
C GLU A 63 -5.29 10.94 10.90
N ALA A 64 -5.84 9.99 11.64
CA ALA A 64 -5.19 8.70 11.91
C ALA A 64 -4.91 7.90 10.62
N ARG A 65 -5.85 7.92 9.66
CA ARG A 65 -5.66 7.30 8.34
C ARG A 65 -4.55 8.00 7.55
N GLU A 66 -4.49 9.32 7.58
CA GLU A 66 -3.47 10.10 6.89
C GLU A 66 -2.07 9.84 7.49
N GLU A 67 -1.96 9.79 8.81
CA GLU A 67 -0.70 9.46 9.50
C GLU A 67 -0.24 8.05 9.17
N PHE A 68 -1.15 7.08 9.20
CA PHE A 68 -0.86 5.70 8.81
C PHE A 68 -0.41 5.60 7.35
N ASN A 69 -1.11 6.28 6.44
CA ASN A 69 -0.73 6.33 5.03
C ASN A 69 0.64 7.00 4.82
N ARG A 70 0.97 8.03 5.61
CA ARG A 70 2.28 8.68 5.58
C ARG A 70 3.39 7.71 6.03
N GLN A 71 3.17 6.96 7.11
CA GLN A 71 4.11 5.95 7.58
C GLN A 71 4.35 4.86 6.52
N ILE A 72 3.29 4.38 5.87
CA ILE A 72 3.42 3.42 4.75
C ILE A 72 4.25 4.00 3.62
N ARG A 73 4.02 5.27 3.25
CA ARG A 73 4.80 5.95 2.19
C ARG A 73 6.27 6.05 2.55
N GLU A 74 6.58 6.56 3.74
CA GLU A 74 7.97 6.70 4.22
C GLU A 74 8.69 5.35 4.28
N GLU A 75 8.00 4.30 4.73
CA GLU A 75 8.55 2.94 4.75
C GLU A 75 8.77 2.40 3.34
N SER A 76 7.83 2.63 2.42
CA SER A 76 7.96 2.21 1.03
C SER A 76 9.09 2.94 0.31
N GLU A 77 9.29 4.23 0.60
CA GLU A 77 10.39 5.04 0.05
C GLU A 77 11.73 4.58 0.61
N ARG A 78 11.84 4.37 1.92
CA ARG A 78 13.06 3.83 2.54
C ARG A 78 13.47 2.50 1.91
N ARG A 79 12.51 1.60 1.68
CA ARG A 79 12.77 0.34 0.99
C ARG A 79 13.22 0.56 -0.46
N ARG A 80 12.57 1.48 -1.18
CA ARG A 80 12.96 1.82 -2.54
C ARG A 80 14.41 2.32 -2.59
N SER A 81 14.79 3.24 -1.70
CA SER A 81 16.16 3.75 -1.61
C SER A 81 17.17 2.65 -1.29
N ARG A 82 16.82 1.70 -0.40
CA ARG A 82 17.67 0.53 -0.11
C ARG A 82 17.88 -0.34 -1.34
N ARG A 83 16.83 -0.58 -2.14
CA ARG A 83 16.94 -1.34 -3.40
C ARG A 83 17.80 -0.62 -4.44
N GLU A 84 17.60 0.68 -4.60
CA GLU A 84 18.38 1.49 -5.55
C GLU A 84 19.87 1.55 -5.18
N ALA A 85 20.20 1.48 -3.88
CA ALA A 85 21.57 1.43 -3.41
C ALA A 85 22.28 0.09 -3.69
N ARG A 86 21.53 -1.01 -3.92
CA ARG A 86 22.13 -2.32 -4.22
C ARG A 86 22.64 -2.35 -5.65
N VAL A 87 23.93 -2.67 -5.79
CA VAL A 87 24.60 -2.83 -7.09
C VAL A 87 24.70 -4.31 -7.41
N ALA A 88 24.20 -4.69 -8.59
CA ALA A 88 24.28 -6.07 -9.04
C ALA A 88 25.71 -6.41 -9.47
N PRO A 89 26.28 -7.52 -9.01
CA PRO A 89 27.61 -7.96 -9.42
C PRO A 89 27.62 -8.47 -10.87
N GLU A 90 28.80 -8.44 -11.50
CA GLU A 90 28.98 -8.89 -12.89
C GLU A 90 29.29 -10.38 -13.04
N THR A 91 29.74 -11.05 -11.99
CA THR A 91 30.09 -12.47 -12.00
C THR A 91 28.88 -13.35 -11.64
N ASN A 92 28.78 -14.55 -12.22
CA ASN A 92 27.71 -15.51 -11.92
C ASN A 92 27.71 -15.96 -10.44
N GLU A 93 28.87 -16.27 -9.88
CA GLU A 93 29.04 -16.61 -8.46
C GLU A 93 28.57 -15.46 -7.55
N GLY A 94 29.00 -14.23 -7.86
CA GLY A 94 28.56 -13.05 -7.13
C GLY A 94 27.05 -12.83 -7.24
N LEU A 95 26.44 -13.17 -8.38
CA LEU A 95 25.01 -13.08 -8.59
C LEU A 95 24.24 -14.09 -7.74
N VAL A 96 24.78 -15.29 -7.53
CA VAL A 96 24.23 -16.29 -6.60
C VAL A 96 24.21 -15.73 -5.18
N GLU A 97 25.34 -15.24 -4.67
CA GLU A 97 25.39 -14.64 -3.32
C GLU A 97 24.45 -13.44 -3.19
N TYR A 98 24.38 -12.61 -4.23
CA TYR A 98 23.47 -11.47 -4.26
C TYR A 98 22.00 -11.87 -4.03
N PHE A 99 21.55 -12.97 -4.66
CA PHE A 99 20.19 -13.47 -4.49
C PHE A 99 19.97 -14.17 -3.15
N LEU A 100 20.97 -14.86 -2.61
CA LEU A 100 20.89 -15.44 -1.26
C LEU A 100 20.79 -14.35 -0.18
N ASP A 101 21.50 -13.22 -0.37
CA ASP A 101 21.42 -12.03 0.48
C ASP A 101 20.18 -11.14 0.22
N THR A 102 19.28 -11.55 -0.69
CA THR A 102 18.10 -10.77 -1.04
C THR A 102 16.92 -11.15 -0.16
N GLU A 103 16.25 -10.15 0.40
CA GLU A 103 15.03 -10.36 1.18
C GLU A 103 13.91 -10.93 0.28
N ALA A 104 13.12 -11.87 0.80
CA ALA A 104 12.03 -12.51 0.06
C ALA A 104 11.00 -11.53 -0.54
N ARG A 105 10.85 -10.32 0.02
CA ARG A 105 9.95 -9.27 -0.49
C ARG A 105 10.54 -8.48 -1.66
N ASP A 106 11.86 -8.43 -1.75
CA ASP A 106 12.59 -7.67 -2.76
C ASP A 106 13.05 -8.58 -3.92
N ILE A 107 13.01 -9.91 -3.73
CA ILE A 107 13.46 -10.88 -4.74
C ILE A 107 12.73 -10.74 -6.08
N GLU A 108 11.41 -10.51 -6.06
CA GLU A 108 10.60 -10.31 -7.28
C GLU A 108 11.09 -9.10 -8.09
N PHE A 109 11.49 -8.03 -7.39
CA PHE A 109 12.00 -6.83 -8.02
C PHE A 109 13.39 -7.04 -8.61
N GLU A 110 14.27 -7.73 -7.88
CA GLU A 110 15.62 -8.06 -8.37
C GLU A 110 15.56 -9.02 -9.56
N ILE A 111 14.64 -10.00 -9.55
CA ILE A 111 14.37 -10.88 -10.70
C ILE A 111 13.95 -10.06 -11.92
N ALA A 112 13.02 -9.11 -11.77
CA ALA A 112 12.58 -8.25 -12.86
C ALA A 112 13.74 -7.40 -13.43
N LYS A 113 14.57 -6.82 -12.55
CA LYS A 113 15.73 -6.00 -12.93
C LYS A 113 16.81 -6.82 -13.65
N LEU A 114 17.04 -8.05 -13.22
CA LEU A 114 18.12 -8.93 -13.71
C LEU A 114 17.62 -9.97 -14.71
N ARG A 115 16.36 -9.88 -15.15
CA ARG A 115 15.75 -10.82 -16.12
C ARG A 115 16.63 -11.09 -17.35
N PRO A 116 17.27 -10.09 -17.98
CA PRO A 116 18.12 -10.32 -19.15
C PRO A 116 19.37 -11.16 -18.86
N ARG A 117 19.79 -11.24 -17.59
CA ARG A 117 20.96 -12.00 -17.12
C ARG A 117 20.58 -13.37 -16.57
N LEU A 118 19.34 -13.55 -16.12
CA LEU A 118 18.76 -14.83 -15.69
C LEU A 118 18.44 -15.74 -16.90
N ASN A 119 19.50 -16.10 -17.63
CA ASN A 119 19.45 -16.98 -18.80
C ASN A 119 19.76 -18.42 -18.43
N LYS A 120 19.61 -19.32 -19.40
CA LYS A 120 19.92 -20.75 -19.24
C LYS A 120 21.34 -20.96 -18.70
N ASP A 121 22.32 -20.21 -19.19
CA ASP A 121 23.72 -20.30 -18.74
C ASP A 121 23.90 -20.08 -17.23
N PHE A 122 23.10 -19.19 -16.63
CA PHE A 122 23.12 -18.94 -15.18
C PHE A 122 22.48 -20.10 -14.40
N PHE A 123 21.37 -20.64 -14.90
CA PHE A 123 20.74 -21.80 -14.27
C PHE A 123 21.60 -23.07 -14.42
N ASP A 124 22.29 -23.23 -15.54
CA ASP A 124 23.25 -24.31 -15.76
C ASP A 124 24.42 -24.20 -14.77
N HIS A 125 24.91 -22.98 -14.50
CA HIS A 125 25.91 -22.74 -13.45
C HIS A 125 25.42 -23.18 -12.06
N ILE A 126 24.20 -22.80 -11.66
CA ILE A 126 23.61 -23.24 -10.38
C ILE A 126 23.48 -24.77 -10.34
N GLN A 127 23.07 -25.40 -11.44
CA GLN A 127 22.96 -26.87 -11.50
C GLN A 127 24.32 -27.57 -11.35
N LEU A 128 25.39 -26.99 -11.88
CA LEU A 128 26.75 -27.51 -11.70
C LEU A 128 27.22 -27.38 -10.25
N GLU A 129 26.98 -26.23 -9.60
CA GLU A 129 27.29 -26.05 -8.19
C GLU A 129 26.51 -27.02 -7.29
N LEU A 130 25.20 -27.16 -7.53
CA LEU A 130 24.36 -28.15 -6.84
C LEU A 130 24.87 -29.57 -7.08
N GLY A 131 25.28 -29.91 -8.31
CA GLY A 131 25.89 -31.19 -8.63
C GLY A 131 27.16 -31.43 -7.82
N ASN A 132 28.06 -30.45 -7.76
CA ASN A 132 29.30 -30.53 -7.02
C ASN A 132 29.06 -30.74 -5.52
N LEU A 133 28.08 -30.05 -4.93
CA LEU A 133 27.70 -30.21 -3.52
C LEU A 133 27.06 -31.58 -3.26
N ARG A 134 26.18 -32.05 -4.15
CA ARG A 134 25.48 -33.36 -4.00
C ARG A 134 26.43 -34.55 -4.08
N PHE A 135 27.45 -34.48 -4.94
CA PHE A 135 28.42 -35.56 -5.17
C PHE A 135 29.72 -35.40 -4.37
N ALA A 136 29.82 -34.40 -3.50
CA ALA A 136 30.97 -34.25 -2.61
C ALA A 136 31.14 -35.48 -1.70
N ILE A 137 32.37 -35.98 -1.62
CA ILE A 137 32.72 -37.22 -0.89
C ILE A 137 32.64 -37.00 0.64
N SER A 138 32.90 -35.79 1.10
CA SER A 138 32.81 -35.37 2.51
C SER A 138 31.65 -34.40 2.69
N ARG A 139 30.50 -34.89 3.14
CA ARG A 139 29.35 -34.05 3.47
C ARG A 139 29.48 -33.53 4.90
N THR A 140 29.49 -32.21 5.05
CA THR A 140 29.38 -31.52 6.33
C THR A 140 28.00 -30.86 6.42
N GLU A 141 27.55 -30.55 7.64
CA GLU A 141 26.28 -29.86 7.85
C GLU A 141 26.22 -28.53 7.10
N GLU A 142 27.32 -27.77 7.09
CA GLU A 142 27.42 -26.50 6.33
C GLU A 142 27.23 -26.68 4.81
N MET A 143 27.67 -27.81 4.24
CA MET A 143 27.47 -28.10 2.82
C MET A 143 26.02 -28.49 2.52
N ASP A 144 25.37 -29.22 3.44
CA ASP A 144 23.97 -29.60 3.32
C ASP A 144 23.04 -28.37 3.46
N ASP A 145 23.36 -27.45 4.37
CA ASP A 145 22.65 -26.16 4.52
C ASP A 145 22.79 -25.30 3.26
N ARG A 146 24.02 -25.17 2.73
CA ARG A 146 24.26 -24.41 1.50
C ARG A 146 23.56 -25.04 0.29
N LEU A 147 23.51 -26.36 0.22
CA LEU A 147 22.75 -27.08 -0.81
C LEU A 147 21.27 -26.73 -0.73
N LEU A 148 20.69 -26.75 0.47
CA LEU A 148 19.28 -26.41 0.69
C LEU A 148 18.97 -24.96 0.27
N GLU A 149 19.83 -24.01 0.64
CA GLU A 149 19.70 -22.60 0.25
C GLU A 149 19.72 -22.42 -1.27
N LEU A 150 20.66 -23.08 -1.96
CA LEU A 150 20.78 -23.01 -3.41
C LEU A 150 19.60 -23.68 -4.14
N GLU A 151 19.09 -24.81 -3.65
CA GLU A 151 17.90 -25.46 -4.21
C GLU A 151 16.65 -24.59 -4.03
N ALA A 152 16.47 -24.01 -2.84
CA ALA A 152 15.37 -23.10 -2.55
C ALA A 152 15.43 -21.86 -3.45
N MET A 153 16.61 -21.24 -3.57
CA MET A 153 16.83 -20.09 -4.44
C MET A 153 16.56 -20.44 -5.91
N GLN A 154 17.08 -21.56 -6.42
CA GLN A 154 16.85 -21.99 -7.80
C GLN A 154 15.35 -22.10 -8.10
N LYS A 155 14.59 -22.71 -7.20
CA LYS A 155 13.13 -22.85 -7.36
C LYS A 155 12.43 -21.50 -7.40
N VAL A 156 12.76 -20.60 -6.47
CA VAL A 156 12.16 -19.25 -6.41
C VAL A 156 12.49 -18.44 -7.67
N LEU A 157 13.73 -18.52 -8.17
CA LEU A 157 14.14 -17.82 -9.39
C LEU A 157 13.44 -18.37 -10.64
N LEU A 158 13.25 -19.68 -10.74
CA LEU A 158 12.49 -20.29 -11.85
C LEU A 158 11.02 -19.84 -11.81
N GLU A 159 10.36 -19.99 -10.67
CA GLU A 159 8.95 -19.57 -10.52
C GLU A 159 8.79 -18.05 -10.76
N GLY A 160 9.73 -17.24 -10.27
CA GLY A 160 9.70 -15.80 -10.44
C GLY A 160 9.96 -15.34 -11.88
N THR A 161 10.88 -15.98 -12.60
CA THR A 161 11.12 -15.66 -14.03
C THR A 161 9.92 -16.06 -14.90
N GLU A 162 9.31 -17.22 -14.64
CA GLU A 162 8.08 -17.62 -15.34
C GLU A 162 6.91 -16.68 -15.05
N ALA A 163 6.75 -16.25 -13.78
CA ALA A 163 5.72 -15.29 -13.40
C ALA A 163 5.94 -13.93 -14.08
N TYR A 164 7.20 -13.47 -14.14
CA TYR A 164 7.57 -12.24 -14.85
C TYR A 164 7.25 -12.32 -16.34
N ASP A 165 7.64 -13.41 -17.02
CA ASP A 165 7.39 -13.57 -18.47
C ASP A 165 5.89 -13.63 -18.79
N LYS A 166 5.09 -14.29 -17.94
CA LYS A 166 3.62 -14.32 -18.05
C LYS A 166 3.04 -12.91 -17.89
N MET A 167 3.47 -12.19 -16.86
CA MET A 167 3.05 -10.80 -16.62
C MET A 167 3.43 -9.89 -17.80
N GLU A 168 4.64 -10.03 -18.36
CA GLU A 168 5.08 -9.26 -19.52
C GLU A 168 4.17 -9.53 -20.73
N GLY A 169 3.91 -10.81 -21.03
CA GLY A 169 2.98 -11.20 -22.10
C GLY A 169 1.57 -10.64 -21.90
N ASP A 170 1.06 -10.66 -20.68
CA ASP A 170 -0.25 -10.10 -20.32
C ASP A 170 -0.29 -8.58 -20.50
N LEU A 171 0.77 -7.86 -20.10
CA LEU A 171 0.87 -6.41 -20.28
C LEU A 171 0.96 -6.03 -21.76
N VAL A 172 1.79 -6.73 -22.54
CA VAL A 172 1.93 -6.49 -23.99
C VAL A 172 0.61 -6.77 -24.71
N SER A 173 -0.04 -7.89 -24.42
CA SER A 173 -1.33 -8.23 -25.03
C SER A 173 -2.43 -7.24 -24.61
N THR A 174 -2.46 -6.81 -23.35
CA THR A 174 -3.38 -5.78 -22.84
C THR A 174 -3.19 -4.45 -23.59
N LYS A 175 -1.94 -4.03 -23.80
CA LYS A 175 -1.60 -2.83 -24.57
C LYS A 175 -2.09 -2.94 -26.01
N LEU A 176 -1.85 -4.06 -26.70
CA LEU A 176 -2.30 -4.28 -28.08
C LEU A 176 -3.83 -4.25 -28.19
N ARG A 177 -4.53 -4.87 -27.24
CA ARG A 177 -6.00 -4.83 -27.15
C ARG A 177 -6.51 -3.40 -26.97
N LEU A 178 -5.90 -2.63 -26.07
CA LEU A 178 -6.27 -1.23 -25.85
C LEU A 178 -6.01 -0.38 -27.11
N MET A 179 -4.86 -0.57 -27.76
CA MET A 179 -4.54 0.12 -29.02
C MET A 179 -5.58 -0.19 -30.11
N LYS A 180 -6.02 -1.45 -30.23
CA LYS A 180 -7.08 -1.86 -31.16
C LYS A 180 -8.39 -1.12 -30.90
N ILE A 181 -8.77 -0.93 -29.63
CA ILE A 181 -9.99 -0.18 -29.25
C ILE A 181 -9.85 1.31 -29.57
N LEU A 182 -8.69 1.92 -29.26
CA LEU A 182 -8.48 3.36 -29.45
C LEU A 182 -8.34 3.74 -30.93
N GLN A 183 -7.81 2.85 -31.77
CA GLN A 183 -7.61 3.07 -33.21
C GLN A 183 -8.83 2.67 -34.06
N SER A 184 -9.84 2.00 -33.50
CA SER A 184 -10.97 1.53 -34.29
C SER A 184 -11.85 2.69 -34.77
N LYS A 185 -12.30 2.59 -36.03
CA LYS A 185 -13.29 3.51 -36.60
C LYS A 185 -14.66 3.28 -35.98
N ASP A 186 -15.05 2.01 -35.87
CA ASP A 186 -16.32 1.57 -35.30
C ASP A 186 -16.10 0.90 -33.93
N ARG A 187 -16.39 1.65 -32.86
CA ARG A 187 -16.08 1.25 -31.48
C ARG A 187 -16.98 0.13 -30.99
N ASN A 188 -18.27 0.22 -31.28
CA ASN A 188 -19.25 -0.74 -30.76
C ASN A 188 -19.08 -2.12 -31.39
N SER A 189 -18.79 -2.21 -32.69
CA SER A 189 -18.51 -3.48 -33.35
C SER A 189 -17.20 -4.08 -32.85
N THR A 190 -16.14 -3.28 -32.74
CA THR A 190 -14.85 -3.79 -32.22
C THR A 190 -14.94 -4.23 -30.76
N LEU A 191 -15.71 -3.54 -29.92
CA LEU A 191 -15.97 -4.01 -28.56
C LEU A 191 -16.75 -5.33 -28.54
N LEU A 192 -17.79 -5.48 -29.36
CA LEU A 192 -18.54 -6.74 -29.46
C LEU A 192 -17.65 -7.90 -29.93
N GLU A 193 -16.84 -7.70 -30.98
CA GLU A 193 -15.87 -8.70 -31.44
C GLU A 193 -14.86 -9.09 -30.34
N MET A 194 -14.43 -8.13 -29.53
CA MET A 194 -13.50 -8.39 -28.42
C MET A 194 -14.18 -9.09 -27.24
N VAL A 195 -15.48 -8.85 -27.01
CA VAL A 195 -16.28 -9.60 -26.03
C VAL A 195 -16.44 -11.04 -26.47
N GLU A 196 -16.77 -11.28 -27.73
CA GLU A 196 -16.91 -12.63 -28.29
C GLU A 196 -15.62 -13.46 -28.13
N ARG A 197 -14.46 -12.80 -28.22
CA ARG A 197 -13.15 -13.43 -28.06
C ARG A 197 -12.65 -13.47 -26.61
N ASN A 198 -13.44 -13.01 -25.63
CA ASN A 198 -13.04 -12.85 -24.23
C ASN A 198 -11.75 -12.03 -24.06
N GLU A 199 -11.54 -11.04 -24.93
CA GLU A 199 -10.35 -10.18 -24.91
C GLU A 199 -10.50 -9.00 -23.94
N LEU A 200 -11.73 -8.67 -23.52
CA LEU A 200 -11.97 -7.62 -22.51
C LEU A 200 -11.69 -8.14 -21.11
N SER A 201 -10.58 -7.68 -20.54
CA SER A 201 -10.13 -8.04 -19.18
C SER A 201 -10.05 -6.81 -18.27
N ARG A 202 -10.02 -7.07 -16.96
CA ARG A 202 -9.80 -6.02 -15.96
C ARG A 202 -8.46 -5.29 -16.15
N SER A 203 -7.45 -5.97 -16.70
CA SER A 203 -6.16 -5.35 -17.03
C SER A 203 -6.29 -4.23 -18.08
N VAL A 204 -7.15 -4.40 -19.09
CA VAL A 204 -7.43 -3.36 -20.11
C VAL A 204 -8.07 -2.14 -19.47
N LEU A 205 -8.99 -2.35 -18.52
CA LEU A 205 -9.64 -1.27 -17.78
C LEU A 205 -8.63 -0.49 -16.92
N VAL A 206 -7.77 -1.19 -16.17
CA VAL A 206 -6.76 -0.56 -15.30
C VAL A 206 -5.79 0.29 -16.14
N LEU A 207 -5.32 -0.23 -17.27
CA LEU A 207 -4.44 0.52 -18.17
C LEU A 207 -5.14 1.75 -18.77
N LEU A 208 -6.43 1.64 -19.08
CA LEU A 208 -7.23 2.78 -19.53
C LEU A 208 -7.40 3.84 -18.43
N ASP A 209 -7.64 3.41 -17.18
CA ASP A 209 -7.78 4.31 -16.02
C ASP A 209 -6.48 5.07 -15.72
N GLU A 210 -5.32 4.40 -15.82
CA GLU A 210 -4.01 5.04 -15.70
C GLU A 210 -3.78 6.07 -16.82
N ASN A 211 -4.15 5.76 -18.05
CA ASN A 211 -4.04 6.69 -19.19
C ASN A 211 -4.96 7.91 -19.04
N ILE A 212 -6.18 7.73 -18.54
CA ILE A 212 -7.09 8.83 -18.21
C ILE A 212 -6.47 9.73 -17.15
N ALA A 213 -5.96 9.15 -16.06
CA ALA A 213 -5.32 9.90 -14.99
C ALA A 213 -4.09 10.69 -15.50
N ASN A 214 -3.29 10.10 -16.39
CA ASN A 214 -2.13 10.77 -16.99
C ASN A 214 -2.56 11.89 -17.96
N ALA A 215 -3.62 11.69 -18.76
CA ALA A 215 -4.15 12.72 -19.64
C ALA A 215 -4.69 13.92 -18.85
N LEU A 216 -5.38 13.67 -17.72
CA LEU A 216 -5.86 14.72 -16.81
C LEU A 216 -4.72 15.50 -16.16
N LYS A 217 -3.64 14.81 -15.74
CA LYS A 217 -2.43 15.48 -15.21
C LYS A 217 -1.75 16.37 -16.26
N ASN A 218 -1.86 16.04 -17.54
CA ASN A 218 -1.28 16.77 -18.66
C ASN A 218 -2.28 17.75 -19.32
N ASP A 219 -3.41 18.08 -18.67
CA ASP A 219 -4.45 18.99 -19.15
C ASP A 219 -5.12 18.61 -20.50
N GLN A 220 -5.00 17.35 -20.94
CA GLN A 220 -5.60 16.84 -22.17
C GLN A 220 -7.05 16.40 -21.96
N LYS A 221 -7.94 17.38 -21.69
CA LYS A 221 -9.35 17.14 -21.31
C LYS A 221 -10.17 16.41 -22.38
N GLU A 222 -9.94 16.71 -23.65
CA GLU A 222 -10.67 16.08 -24.76
C GLU A 222 -10.32 14.58 -24.90
N ALA A 223 -9.03 14.24 -24.78
CA ALA A 223 -8.57 12.87 -24.80
C ALA A 223 -9.05 12.08 -23.58
N ALA A 224 -9.06 12.71 -22.40
CA ALA A 224 -9.60 12.11 -21.18
C ALA A 224 -11.10 11.81 -21.31
N ALA A 225 -11.90 12.78 -21.77
CA ALA A 225 -13.35 12.59 -21.98
C ALA A 225 -13.64 11.49 -23.01
N PHE A 226 -12.82 11.41 -24.08
CA PHE A 226 -12.91 10.34 -25.06
C PHE A 226 -12.66 8.96 -24.43
N MET A 227 -11.58 8.81 -23.66
CA MET A 227 -11.22 7.57 -22.97
C MET A 227 -12.25 7.18 -21.89
N GLU A 228 -12.84 8.14 -21.18
CA GLU A 228 -13.93 7.91 -20.23
C GLU A 228 -15.19 7.34 -20.91
N SER A 229 -15.51 7.79 -22.12
CA SER A 229 -16.63 7.24 -22.90
C SER A 229 -16.41 5.78 -23.30
N ILE A 230 -15.16 5.41 -23.60
CA ILE A 230 -14.75 4.04 -23.90
C ILE A 230 -14.83 3.20 -22.64
N ARG A 231 -14.30 3.70 -21.52
CA ARG A 231 -14.37 3.05 -20.22
C ARG A 231 -15.81 2.71 -19.84
N ALA A 232 -16.74 3.67 -19.99
CA ALA A 232 -18.15 3.45 -19.71
C ALA A 232 -18.78 2.37 -20.60
N SER A 233 -18.33 2.25 -21.86
CA SER A 233 -18.78 1.20 -22.77
C SER A 233 -18.21 -0.17 -22.40
N ILE A 234 -16.91 -0.26 -22.08
CA ILE A 234 -16.24 -1.49 -21.64
C ILE A 234 -16.88 -2.04 -20.37
N LEU A 235 -17.19 -1.18 -19.39
CA LEU A 235 -17.83 -1.59 -18.12
C LEU A 235 -19.19 -2.26 -18.29
N LYS A 236 -19.90 -2.04 -19.40
CA LYS A 236 -21.17 -2.73 -19.69
C LYS A 236 -20.97 -4.20 -20.05
N TYR A 237 -19.80 -4.55 -20.57
CA TYR A 237 -19.49 -5.88 -21.07
C TYR A 237 -18.59 -6.70 -20.14
N ILE A 238 -17.86 -6.04 -19.23
CA ILE A 238 -17.14 -6.74 -18.15
C ILE A 238 -18.17 -7.12 -17.08
N THR A 239 -18.64 -8.36 -17.13
CA THR A 239 -19.41 -8.96 -16.05
C THR A 239 -18.46 -9.35 -14.91
N ILE A 240 -18.88 -9.04 -13.66
CA ILE A 240 -18.19 -9.46 -12.42
C ILE A 240 -18.21 -10.99 -12.31
#